data_AF-A0A6N4X786-F1
#
_entry.id   AF-A0A6N4X786-F1
#
_cell.length_a   1.000
_cell.length_b   1.000
_cell.length_c   1.000
_cell.angle_alpha   90.00
_cell.angle_beta   90.00
_cell.angle_gamma   90.00
#
_symmetry.space_group_name_H-M   'P 1'
#
loop_
_entity.id
_entity.type
_entity.pdbx_description
1 polymer ?
#
loop_
_entity_poly.entity_id
_entity_poly.type
_entity_poly.pdbx_seq_one_letter_code
_entity_poly.pdbx_strand_id
1 'polypeptide(L)'
;MYSIAKNIIRKILPQKFLFENEMLFRKLLYPLYKGSHYECNICHSKLKSFIILKNGNLLCPICGSLPRSRRLYKILHDEYLKDNVKFLDFSPSRSIFRKLKKRKNIQYFSTDYEDEFLADYHFDITQIDTESETFDLIVCYHILEHIEEDHRAMSELYRVLKVDGSLLIQTPFKDGHTYEDSTIRTPEERLKHFGQEDHVRVYSVENLVERLEKTGFVTQVKTFTKDSYHGFAENERVIICKKEAF
;
A
#
# COMPACT_ATOMS: atom_id res chain seq x y z
N MET A 1 -18.97 -10.62 -16.21
CA MET A 1 -18.86 -11.95 -15.56
C MET A 1 -18.36 -11.86 -14.12
N TYR A 2 -17.18 -11.31 -13.83
CA TYR A 2 -16.66 -11.21 -12.46
C TYR A 2 -17.57 -10.42 -11.50
N SER A 3 -18.06 -9.24 -11.90
CA SER A 3 -18.96 -8.41 -11.09
C SER A 3 -20.31 -9.09 -10.82
N ILE A 4 -20.85 -9.78 -11.83
CA ILE A 4 -22.12 -10.51 -11.76
C ILE A 4 -21.99 -11.71 -10.82
N ALA A 5 -20.96 -12.54 -10.99
CA ALA A 5 -20.70 -13.68 -10.11
C ALA A 5 -20.46 -13.24 -8.66
N LYS A 6 -19.69 -12.17 -8.45
CA LYS A 6 -19.46 -11.60 -7.11
C LYS A 6 -20.77 -11.10 -6.47
N ASN A 7 -21.66 -10.47 -7.23
CA ASN A 7 -22.92 -9.96 -6.71
C ASN A 7 -23.91 -11.08 -6.34
N ILE A 8 -23.94 -12.18 -7.11
CA ILE A 8 -24.78 -13.35 -6.80
C ILE A 8 -24.27 -14.02 -5.52
N ILE A 9 -22.96 -14.26 -5.44
CA ILE A 9 -22.32 -14.91 -4.30
C ILE A 9 -22.51 -14.12 -2.99
N ARG A 10 -22.38 -12.79 -3.02
CA ARG A 10 -22.61 -11.92 -1.84
C ARG A 10 -24.05 -11.92 -1.32
N LYS A 11 -25.03 -12.30 -2.14
CA LYS A 11 -26.43 -12.42 -1.72
C LYS A 11 -26.76 -13.75 -1.06
N ILE A 12 -25.93 -14.77 -1.27
CA ILE A 12 -26.19 -16.15 -0.83
C ILE A 12 -25.31 -16.53 0.37
N LEU A 13 -24.06 -16.04 0.43
CA LEU A 13 -23.09 -16.46 1.43
C LEU A 13 -22.75 -15.32 2.41
N PRO A 14 -22.55 -15.62 3.71
CA PRO A 14 -22.13 -14.63 4.70
C PRO A 14 -20.80 -13.96 4.32
N GLN A 15 -20.67 -12.67 4.62
CA GLN A 15 -19.47 -11.89 4.28
C GLN A 15 -18.18 -12.45 4.90
N LYS A 16 -18.25 -12.93 6.15
CA LYS A 16 -17.13 -13.60 6.82
C LYS A 16 -16.68 -14.85 6.08
N PHE A 17 -17.61 -15.69 5.66
CA PHE A 17 -17.31 -16.90 4.89
C PHE A 17 -16.67 -16.57 3.54
N LEU A 18 -17.14 -15.53 2.86
CA LEU A 18 -16.55 -15.06 1.60
C LEU A 18 -15.14 -14.53 1.77
N PHE A 19 -14.87 -13.86 2.88
CA PHE A 19 -13.55 -13.36 3.22
C PHE A 19 -12.58 -14.51 3.48
N GLU A 20 -12.95 -15.47 4.32
CA GLU A 20 -12.13 -16.63 4.69
C GLU A 20 -11.81 -17.52 3.47
N ASN A 21 -12.76 -17.65 2.55
CA ASN A 21 -12.64 -18.50 1.36
C ASN A 21 -12.30 -17.73 0.07
N GLU A 22 -11.93 -16.44 0.18
CA GLU A 22 -11.69 -15.56 -0.99
C GLU A 22 -10.73 -16.20 -2.00
N MET A 23 -9.62 -16.77 -1.52
CA MET A 23 -8.61 -17.40 -2.36
C MET A 23 -9.13 -18.65 -3.09
N LEU A 24 -10.02 -19.42 -2.46
CA LEU A 24 -10.63 -20.60 -3.08
C LEU A 24 -11.52 -20.16 -4.25
N PHE A 25 -12.42 -19.20 -4.01
CA PHE A 25 -13.31 -18.67 -5.06
C PHE A 25 -12.52 -18.06 -6.22
N ARG A 26 -11.46 -17.32 -5.93
CA ARG A 26 -10.59 -16.74 -6.97
C ARG A 26 -9.86 -17.81 -7.78
N LYS A 27 -9.44 -18.91 -7.16
CA LYS A 27 -8.84 -20.05 -7.88
C LYS A 27 -9.83 -20.73 -8.82
N LEU A 28 -11.11 -20.83 -8.46
CA LEU A 28 -12.15 -21.36 -9.36
C LEU A 28 -12.33 -20.51 -10.62
N LEU A 29 -12.00 -19.21 -10.57
CA LEU A 29 -12.01 -18.34 -11.73
C LEU A 29 -10.77 -18.51 -12.62
N TYR A 30 -9.69 -19.15 -12.14
CA TYR A 30 -8.42 -19.22 -12.88
C TYR A 30 -8.54 -19.76 -14.31
N PRO A 31 -9.29 -20.85 -14.60
CA PRO A 31 -9.43 -21.35 -15.96
C PRO A 31 -9.96 -20.32 -16.95
N LEU A 32 -10.82 -19.40 -16.50
CA LEU A 32 -11.38 -18.33 -17.34
C LEU A 32 -10.34 -17.26 -17.70
N TYR A 33 -9.29 -17.10 -16.88
CA TYR A 33 -8.29 -16.04 -17.03
C TYR A 33 -6.89 -16.54 -17.38
N LYS A 34 -6.66 -17.87 -17.42
CA LYS A 34 -5.36 -18.46 -17.77
C LYS A 34 -4.93 -18.06 -19.19
N GLY A 35 -3.66 -17.68 -19.33
CA GLY A 35 -3.04 -17.31 -20.62
C GLY A 35 -1.59 -16.88 -20.42
N SER A 36 -0.97 -16.24 -21.43
CA SER A 36 0.45 -15.86 -21.43
C SER A 36 0.72 -14.38 -21.71
N HIS A 37 -0.31 -13.56 -21.91
CA HIS A 37 -0.17 -12.14 -22.25
C HIS A 37 0.28 -11.27 -21.06
N TYR A 38 0.00 -11.73 -19.83
CA TYR A 38 0.27 -10.99 -18.61
C TYR A 38 0.79 -11.92 -17.51
N GLU A 39 1.49 -11.36 -16.53
CA GLU A 39 1.87 -12.05 -15.30
C GLU A 39 1.62 -11.16 -14.08
N CYS A 40 1.01 -11.72 -13.04
CA CYS A 40 1.02 -11.07 -11.73
C CYS A 40 2.32 -11.41 -10.99
N ASN A 41 3.22 -10.45 -10.80
CA ASN A 41 4.50 -10.65 -10.11
C ASN A 41 4.39 -11.05 -8.62
N ILE A 42 3.20 -10.95 -8.00
CA ILE A 42 2.99 -11.38 -6.61
C ILE A 42 2.67 -12.89 -6.55
N CYS A 43 1.69 -13.34 -7.32
CA CYS A 43 1.22 -14.74 -7.30
C CYS A 43 1.73 -15.60 -8.46
N HIS A 44 2.50 -15.02 -9.37
CA HIS A 44 3.08 -15.65 -10.57
C HIS A 44 2.07 -16.33 -11.51
N SER A 45 0.79 -15.98 -11.38
CA SER A 45 -0.23 -16.48 -12.30
C SER A 45 -0.05 -15.82 -13.66
N LYS A 46 0.17 -16.64 -14.70
CA LYS A 46 0.12 -16.20 -16.10
C LYS A 46 -1.33 -16.08 -16.55
N LEU A 47 -1.67 -14.94 -17.17
CA LEU A 47 -3.03 -14.53 -17.45
C LEU A 47 -3.20 -14.13 -18.92
N LYS A 48 -4.39 -14.36 -19.48
CA LYS A 48 -4.80 -13.80 -20.76
C LYS A 48 -5.31 -12.36 -20.64
N SER A 49 -5.80 -11.97 -19.45
CA SER A 49 -6.23 -10.61 -19.12
C SER A 49 -6.31 -10.38 -17.61
N PHE A 50 -6.10 -9.13 -17.18
CA PHE A 50 -6.52 -8.65 -15.87
C PHE A 50 -8.01 -8.29 -15.88
N ILE A 51 -8.64 -8.22 -14.71
CA ILE A 51 -10.00 -7.68 -14.58
C ILE A 51 -9.91 -6.16 -14.51
N ILE A 52 -10.55 -5.46 -15.45
CA ILE A 52 -10.66 -4.00 -15.42
C ILE A 52 -11.78 -3.62 -14.44
N LEU A 53 -11.42 -2.83 -13.42
CA LEU A 53 -12.36 -2.26 -12.45
C LEU A 53 -13.02 -0.98 -12.98
N LYS A 54 -14.06 -0.50 -12.29
CA LYS A 54 -14.78 0.73 -12.68
C LYS A 54 -13.88 1.96 -12.75
N ASN A 55 -12.87 2.04 -11.87
CA ASN A 55 -11.86 3.10 -11.84
C ASN A 55 -10.68 2.84 -12.80
N GLY A 56 -10.80 1.91 -13.75
CA GLY A 56 -9.75 1.56 -14.70
C GLY A 56 -8.63 0.67 -14.15
N ASN A 57 -8.57 0.43 -12.84
CA ASN A 57 -7.51 -0.39 -12.25
C ASN A 57 -7.56 -1.84 -12.71
N LEU A 58 -6.37 -2.42 -12.91
CA LEU A 58 -6.18 -3.81 -13.34
C LEU A 58 -6.04 -4.73 -12.14
N LEU A 59 -7.12 -5.45 -11.81
CA LEU A 59 -7.18 -6.41 -10.71
C LEU A 59 -6.71 -7.79 -11.18
N CYS A 60 -5.80 -8.42 -10.42
CA CYS A 60 -5.48 -9.83 -10.61
C CYS A 60 -6.68 -10.71 -10.22
N PRO A 61 -7.19 -11.58 -11.12
CA PRO A 61 -8.31 -12.45 -10.80
C PRO A 61 -8.00 -13.44 -9.67
N ILE A 62 -6.71 -13.76 -9.45
CA ILE A 62 -6.28 -14.87 -8.58
C ILE A 62 -5.92 -14.41 -7.17
N CYS A 63 -5.02 -13.43 -7.03
CA CYS A 63 -4.61 -12.95 -5.72
C CYS A 63 -5.29 -11.64 -5.30
N GLY A 64 -6.02 -10.98 -6.21
CA GLY A 64 -6.68 -9.71 -5.94
C GLY A 64 -5.75 -8.50 -5.91
N SER A 65 -4.48 -8.62 -6.31
CA SER A 65 -3.56 -7.47 -6.35
C SER A 65 -4.04 -6.39 -7.32
N LEU A 66 -3.77 -5.12 -6.97
CA LEU A 66 -3.93 -3.94 -7.82
C LEU A 66 -2.57 -3.49 -8.40
N PRO A 67 -2.54 -2.57 -9.39
CA PRO A 67 -1.28 -2.07 -9.96
C PRO A 67 -0.29 -1.58 -8.90
N ARG A 68 -0.75 -0.73 -7.96
CA ARG A 68 0.07 -0.21 -6.86
C ARG A 68 0.70 -1.30 -5.99
N SER A 69 -0.06 -2.33 -5.64
CA SER A 69 0.44 -3.45 -4.83
C SER A 69 1.48 -4.27 -5.61
N ARG A 70 1.27 -4.46 -6.91
CA ARG A 70 2.24 -5.16 -7.77
C ARG A 70 3.53 -4.35 -7.91
N ARG A 71 3.44 -3.03 -8.06
CA ARG A 71 4.61 -2.13 -8.10
C ARG A 71 5.37 -2.17 -6.78
N LEU A 72 4.69 -1.96 -5.66
CA LEU A 72 5.29 -2.03 -4.33
C LEU A 72 6.00 -3.37 -4.13
N TYR A 73 5.34 -4.50 -4.42
CA TYR A 73 5.97 -5.81 -4.29
C TYR A 73 7.22 -5.96 -5.18
N LYS A 74 7.24 -5.39 -6.39
CA LYS A 74 8.44 -5.39 -7.25
C LYS A 74 9.59 -4.65 -6.58
N ILE A 75 9.37 -3.43 -6.11
CA ILE A 75 10.39 -2.61 -5.44
C ILE A 75 10.92 -3.35 -4.20
N LEU A 76 10.01 -3.85 -3.37
CA LEU A 76 10.36 -4.61 -2.16
C LEU A 76 11.20 -5.84 -2.49
N HIS A 77 10.76 -6.65 -3.46
CA HIS A 77 11.43 -7.89 -3.84
C HIS A 77 12.83 -7.66 -4.41
N ASP A 78 12.98 -6.65 -5.27
CA ASP A 78 14.22 -6.40 -6.00
C ASP A 78 15.26 -5.68 -5.13
N GLU A 79 14.85 -4.80 -4.21
CA GLU A 79 15.76 -3.88 -3.51
C GLU A 79 15.87 -4.13 -1.99
N TYR A 80 14.80 -4.56 -1.32
CA TYR A 80 14.70 -4.45 0.14
C TYR A 80 14.50 -5.75 0.92
N LEU A 81 13.84 -6.77 0.34
CA LEU A 81 13.50 -8.01 1.04
C LEU A 81 14.67 -9.01 1.09
N LYS A 82 15.75 -8.56 1.74
CA LYS A 82 16.97 -9.32 2.06
C LYS A 82 16.79 -10.15 3.34
N ASP A 83 17.69 -11.09 3.58
CA ASP A 83 17.65 -11.94 4.77
C ASP A 83 17.76 -11.11 6.05
N ASN A 84 16.96 -11.51 7.05
CA ASN A 84 16.84 -10.93 8.40
C ASN A 84 16.35 -9.47 8.48
N VAL A 85 15.92 -8.87 7.37
CA VAL A 85 15.35 -7.51 7.36
C VAL A 85 14.17 -7.42 8.33
N LYS A 86 14.17 -6.40 9.19
CA LYS A 86 13.05 -6.06 10.07
C LYS A 86 12.17 -5.03 9.38
N PHE A 87 11.03 -5.50 8.87
CA PHE A 87 10.16 -4.75 7.97
C PHE A 87 8.82 -4.42 8.64
N LEU A 88 8.53 -3.13 8.82
CA LEU A 88 7.23 -2.60 9.23
C LEU A 88 6.38 -2.21 8.02
N ASP A 89 5.19 -2.77 7.89
CA ASP A 89 4.29 -2.59 6.75
C ASP A 89 2.92 -2.11 7.23
N PHE A 90 2.60 -0.85 6.98
CA PHE A 90 1.32 -0.25 7.36
C PHE A 90 0.22 -0.61 6.36
N SER A 91 -0.89 -1.12 6.88
CA SER A 91 -2.12 -1.51 6.16
C SER A 91 -1.85 -2.29 4.86
N PRO A 92 -1.09 -3.41 4.93
CA PRO A 92 -0.63 -4.08 3.73
C PRO A 92 -1.78 -4.63 2.90
N SER A 93 -1.68 -4.49 1.57
CA SER A 93 -2.62 -5.17 0.68
C SER A 93 -2.62 -6.68 0.96
N ARG A 94 -3.80 -7.31 0.96
CA ARG A 94 -3.94 -8.75 1.27
C ARG A 94 -3.03 -9.64 0.41
N SER A 95 -2.78 -9.27 -0.84
CA SER A 95 -1.87 -10.01 -1.71
C SER A 95 -0.41 -9.98 -1.25
N ILE A 96 0.06 -8.83 -0.75
CA ILE A 96 1.41 -8.66 -0.21
C ILE A 96 1.49 -9.36 1.16
N PHE A 97 0.57 -9.07 2.08
CA PHE A 97 0.52 -9.71 3.40
C PHE A 97 0.61 -11.25 3.29
N ARG A 98 -0.27 -11.88 2.49
CA ARG A 98 -0.28 -13.35 2.31
C ARG A 98 1.02 -13.90 1.71
N LYS A 99 1.74 -13.10 0.91
CA LYS A 99 3.02 -13.48 0.29
C LYS A 99 4.16 -13.36 1.30
N LEU A 100 4.23 -12.25 2.03
CA LEU A 100 5.31 -11.95 2.97
C LEU A 100 5.19 -12.71 4.29
N LYS A 101 3.98 -12.93 4.79
CA LYS A 101 3.74 -13.77 6.00
C LYS A 101 4.28 -15.21 5.87
N LYS A 102 4.47 -15.69 4.63
CA LYS A 102 5.04 -17.01 4.33
C LYS A 102 6.56 -17.01 4.24
N ARG A 103 7.21 -15.85 4.08
CA ARG A 103 8.67 -15.76 4.07
C ARG A 103 9.19 -15.89 5.50
N LYS A 104 10.11 -16.83 5.73
CA LYS A 104 10.70 -17.10 7.04
C LYS A 104 12.05 -16.42 7.26
N ASN A 105 12.65 -15.93 6.18
CA ASN A 105 13.94 -15.26 6.18
C ASN A 105 13.83 -13.75 6.45
N ILE A 106 12.63 -13.22 6.76
CA ILE A 106 12.43 -11.80 7.10
C ILE A 106 11.67 -11.71 8.43
N GLN A 107 11.86 -10.62 9.16
CA GLN A 107 11.08 -10.30 10.35
C GLN A 107 9.99 -9.31 9.93
N TYR A 108 8.80 -9.82 9.62
CA TYR A 108 7.70 -9.04 9.05
C TYR A 108 6.70 -8.59 10.10
N PHE A 109 6.55 -7.27 10.25
CA PHE A 109 5.64 -6.58 11.16
C PHE A 109 4.57 -5.87 10.33
N SER A 110 3.47 -6.55 10.04
CA SER A 110 2.30 -5.90 9.43
C SER A 110 1.43 -5.26 10.50
N THR A 111 1.04 -4.01 10.32
CA THR A 111 0.19 -3.26 11.26
C THR A 111 -1.01 -2.64 10.56
N ASP A 112 -2.12 -2.50 11.27
CA ASP A 112 -3.31 -1.76 10.80
C ASP A 112 -4.03 -1.16 12.01
N TYR A 113 -4.36 0.13 11.97
CA TYR A 113 -4.98 0.85 13.09
C TYR A 113 -6.51 0.75 13.13
N GLU A 114 -7.16 0.53 11.98
CA GLU A 114 -8.64 0.47 11.89
C GLU A 114 -9.16 -0.98 11.82
N ASP A 115 -8.27 -1.98 11.95
CA ASP A 115 -8.56 -3.42 11.81
C ASP A 115 -9.33 -3.79 10.52
N GLU A 116 -9.17 -2.99 9.46
CA GLU A 116 -9.77 -3.22 8.14
C GLU A 116 -8.97 -4.24 7.31
N PHE A 117 -7.67 -4.33 7.59
CA PHE A 117 -6.72 -5.17 6.88
C PHE A 117 -6.21 -6.33 7.74
N LEU A 118 -5.68 -7.35 7.07
CA LEU A 118 -5.02 -8.46 7.76
C LEU A 118 -3.64 -7.96 8.21
N ALA A 119 -3.46 -7.84 9.53
CA ALA A 119 -2.23 -7.41 10.17
C ALA A 119 -1.98 -8.20 11.46
N ASP A 120 -0.76 -8.11 12.00
CA ASP A 120 -0.36 -8.78 13.24
C ASP A 120 -0.30 -7.80 14.42
N TYR A 121 -0.15 -6.51 14.14
CA TYR A 121 0.01 -5.42 15.09
C TYR A 121 -1.04 -4.33 14.84
N HIS A 122 -1.23 -3.46 15.84
CA HIS A 122 -2.19 -2.37 15.83
C HIS A 122 -1.51 -1.09 16.35
N PHE A 123 -0.59 -0.56 15.56
CA PHE A 123 0.15 0.65 15.90
C PHE A 123 -0.59 1.92 15.46
N ASP A 124 -0.66 2.89 16.37
CA ASP A 124 -0.90 4.29 16.04
C ASP A 124 0.40 4.85 15.41
N ILE A 125 0.32 5.32 14.16
CA ILE A 125 1.50 5.85 13.46
C ILE A 125 2.04 7.14 14.11
N THR A 126 1.23 7.84 14.90
CA THR A 126 1.63 9.06 15.65
C THR A 126 2.23 8.75 17.02
N GLN A 127 2.20 7.48 17.43
CA GLN A 127 2.78 6.97 18.68
C GLN A 127 3.05 5.46 18.54
N ILE A 128 4.12 5.09 17.82
CA ILE A 128 4.43 3.69 17.53
C ILE A 128 5.04 3.06 18.78
N ASP A 129 4.36 2.09 19.37
CA ASP A 129 4.79 1.38 20.60
C ASP A 129 5.94 0.39 20.33
N THR A 130 7.09 0.96 19.92
CA THR A 130 8.35 0.27 19.63
C THR A 130 9.52 1.18 19.97
N GLU A 131 10.67 0.59 20.27
CA GLU A 131 11.90 1.33 20.54
C GLU A 131 12.40 2.10 19.30
N SER A 132 13.19 3.14 19.53
CA SER A 132 13.87 3.85 18.44
C SER A 132 14.76 2.90 17.64
N GLU A 133 14.93 3.16 16.35
CA GLU A 133 15.86 2.41 15.50
C GLU A 133 15.58 0.90 15.46
N THR A 134 14.30 0.55 15.40
CA THR A 134 13.83 -0.83 15.36
C THR A 134 13.86 -1.41 13.95
N PHE A 135 13.41 -0.65 12.95
CA PHE A 135 13.11 -1.19 11.62
C PHE A 135 14.17 -0.83 10.58
N ASP A 136 14.54 -1.81 9.75
CA ASP A 136 15.43 -1.61 8.60
C ASP A 136 14.65 -1.07 7.39
N LEU A 137 13.37 -1.42 7.31
CA LEU A 137 12.45 -1.03 6.25
C LEU A 137 11.09 -0.66 6.84
N ILE A 138 10.50 0.45 6.37
CA ILE A 138 9.12 0.82 6.63
C ILE A 138 8.40 1.11 5.31
N VAL A 139 7.15 0.64 5.18
CA VAL A 139 6.25 1.01 4.08
C VAL A 139 5.05 1.74 4.66
N CYS A 140 4.82 2.98 4.21
CA CYS A 140 3.72 3.85 4.61
C CYS A 140 2.95 4.30 3.35
N TYR A 141 2.07 3.44 2.86
CA TYR A 141 1.32 3.62 1.62
C TYR A 141 -0.15 3.93 1.91
N HIS A 142 -0.62 5.08 1.44
CA HIS A 142 -1.98 5.58 1.61
C HIS A 142 -2.39 5.67 3.09
N ILE A 143 -1.55 6.33 3.89
CA ILE A 143 -1.75 6.48 5.35
C ILE A 143 -1.70 7.95 5.75
N LEU A 144 -0.65 8.69 5.37
CA LEU A 144 -0.40 10.04 5.86
C LEU A 144 -1.54 11.03 5.52
N GLU A 145 -2.28 10.79 4.44
CA GLU A 145 -3.41 11.62 4.03
C GLU A 145 -4.63 11.52 4.96
N HIS A 146 -4.63 10.55 5.87
CA HIS A 146 -5.65 10.34 6.90
C HIS A 146 -5.26 10.96 8.26
N ILE A 147 -3.99 11.36 8.44
CA ILE A 147 -3.45 11.75 9.75
C ILE A 147 -3.51 13.25 9.96
N GLU A 148 -4.38 13.77 10.83
CA GLU A 148 -4.48 15.22 11.08
C GLU A 148 -3.12 15.86 11.43
N GLU A 149 -2.39 15.27 12.38
CA GLU A 149 -1.07 15.75 12.79
C GLU A 149 0.07 14.95 12.13
N ASP A 150 0.18 15.02 10.80
CA ASP A 150 1.11 14.20 10.01
C ASP A 150 2.60 14.35 10.41
N HIS A 151 3.00 15.51 10.91
CA HIS A 151 4.34 15.74 11.45
C HIS A 151 4.68 14.81 12.63
N ARG A 152 3.70 14.41 13.46
CA ARG A 152 3.91 13.44 14.53
C ARG A 152 4.15 12.05 13.97
N ALA A 153 3.38 11.67 12.95
CA ALA A 153 3.58 10.42 12.24
C ALA A 153 4.96 10.35 11.58
N MET A 154 5.39 11.41 10.88
CA MET A 154 6.72 11.48 10.27
C MET A 154 7.83 11.39 11.33
N SER A 155 7.66 12.06 12.47
CA SER A 155 8.62 12.02 13.59
C SER A 155 8.75 10.62 14.18
N GLU A 156 7.64 9.91 14.36
CA GLU A 156 7.66 8.52 14.84
C GLU A 156 8.26 7.57 13.81
N LEU A 157 7.92 7.72 12.52
CA LEU A 157 8.54 6.96 11.43
C LEU A 157 10.05 7.17 11.42
N TYR A 158 10.54 8.39 11.64
CA TYR A 158 11.97 8.69 11.73
C TYR A 158 12.61 8.07 12.97
N ARG A 159 11.93 8.15 14.12
CA ARG A 159 12.40 7.60 15.39
C ARG A 159 12.59 6.09 15.31
N VAL A 160 11.60 5.36 14.79
CA VAL A 160 11.64 3.88 14.74
C VAL A 160 12.44 3.32 13.57
N LEU A 161 12.75 4.14 12.56
CA LEU A 161 13.66 3.75 11.48
C LEU A 161 15.11 3.74 11.98
N LYS A 162 15.83 2.67 11.66
CA LYS A 162 17.28 2.58 11.89
C LYS A 162 18.04 3.59 11.04
N VAL A 163 19.23 3.97 11.50
CA VAL A 163 20.25 4.56 10.64
C VAL A 163 20.49 3.62 9.44
N ASP A 164 20.64 4.21 8.25
CA ASP A 164 20.72 3.57 6.93
C ASP A 164 19.44 2.83 6.49
N GLY A 165 18.41 2.81 7.34
CA GLY A 165 17.09 2.25 7.05
C GLY A 165 16.37 3.00 5.92
N SER A 166 15.38 2.34 5.33
CA SER A 166 14.55 2.90 4.27
C SER A 166 13.08 3.01 4.64
N LEU A 167 12.46 4.11 4.25
CA LEU A 167 11.02 4.34 4.34
C LEU A 167 10.46 4.60 2.94
N LEU A 168 9.44 3.86 2.53
CA LEU A 168 8.77 4.02 1.25
C LEU A 168 7.39 4.63 1.50
N ILE A 169 7.15 5.81 0.92
CA ILE A 169 5.90 6.56 1.05
C ILE A 169 5.21 6.72 -0.29
N GLN A 170 3.89 6.54 -0.28
CA GLN A 170 3.03 6.89 -1.40
C GLN A 170 1.68 7.36 -0.87
N THR A 171 1.12 8.40 -1.48
CA THR A 171 -0.29 8.82 -1.30
C THR A 171 -0.91 9.09 -2.68
N PRO A 172 -2.23 9.32 -2.78
CA PRO A 172 -2.86 9.89 -3.97
C PRO A 172 -2.34 11.32 -4.21
N PHE A 173 -1.27 11.45 -4.98
CA PHE A 173 -0.66 12.75 -5.25
C PHE A 173 -1.51 13.60 -6.20
N LYS A 174 -1.57 14.91 -5.92
CA LYS A 174 -2.06 15.94 -6.86
C LYS A 174 -0.91 16.75 -7.44
N ASP A 175 -1.21 17.47 -8.51
CA ASP A 175 -0.33 18.51 -9.05
C ASP A 175 -0.50 19.84 -8.29
N GLY A 176 0.52 20.70 -8.35
CA GLY A 176 0.55 21.97 -7.64
C GLY A 176 0.85 21.82 -6.15
N HIS A 177 0.20 22.60 -5.29
CA HIS A 177 0.42 22.56 -3.84
C HIS A 177 -0.45 21.53 -3.13
N THR A 178 0.02 20.98 -2.01
CA THR A 178 -0.82 20.19 -1.09
C THR A 178 -2.09 20.97 -0.75
N TYR A 179 -3.22 20.28 -0.80
CA TYR A 179 -4.51 20.83 -0.40
C TYR A 179 -4.94 20.21 0.93
N GLU A 180 -5.13 21.04 1.95
CA GLU A 180 -5.63 20.65 3.26
C GLU A 180 -6.44 21.80 3.89
N ASP A 181 -7.46 21.46 4.66
CA ASP A 181 -8.33 22.43 5.36
C ASP A 181 -8.93 21.78 6.62
N SER A 182 -8.48 22.21 7.79
CA SER A 182 -8.88 21.66 9.10
C SER A 182 -10.32 22.02 9.52
N THR A 183 -10.98 22.91 8.77
CA THR A 183 -12.39 23.24 8.98
C THR A 183 -13.32 22.20 8.36
N ILE A 184 -12.83 21.37 7.44
CA ILE A 184 -13.60 20.34 6.74
C ILE A 184 -13.63 19.04 7.57
N ARG A 185 -14.76 18.79 8.23
CA ARG A 185 -14.88 17.71 9.24
C ARG A 185 -15.88 16.61 8.89
N THR A 186 -16.84 16.85 8.00
CA THR A 186 -17.85 15.84 7.66
C THR A 186 -17.35 14.90 6.56
N PRO A 187 -17.71 13.59 6.59
CA PRO A 187 -17.30 12.65 5.56
C PRO A 187 -17.73 13.07 4.13
N GLU A 188 -18.91 13.68 4.02
CA GLU A 188 -19.46 14.18 2.75
C GLU A 188 -18.63 15.33 2.17
N GLU A 189 -18.22 16.29 3.00
CA GLU A 189 -17.36 17.38 2.55
C GLU A 189 -15.93 16.89 2.30
N ARG A 190 -15.41 15.96 3.11
CA ARG A 190 -14.09 15.33 2.86
C ARG A 190 -14.06 14.61 1.51
N LEU A 191 -15.09 13.86 1.16
CA LEU A 191 -15.20 13.21 -0.15
C LEU A 191 -15.15 14.23 -1.30
N LYS A 192 -15.87 15.35 -1.16
CA LYS A 192 -15.94 16.43 -2.16
C LYS A 192 -14.61 17.18 -2.31
N HIS A 193 -13.91 17.42 -1.22
CA HIS A 193 -12.69 18.24 -1.19
C HIS A 193 -11.41 17.42 -1.39
N PHE A 194 -11.34 16.23 -0.81
CA PHE A 194 -10.13 15.39 -0.77
C PHE A 194 -10.26 14.07 -1.55
N GLY A 195 -11.43 13.80 -2.13
CA GLY A 195 -11.67 12.62 -2.98
C GLY A 195 -11.96 11.31 -2.24
N GLN A 196 -11.90 11.32 -0.91
CA GLN A 196 -12.27 10.21 -0.04
C GLN A 196 -12.84 10.75 1.27
N GLU A 197 -13.75 9.99 1.89
CA GLU A 197 -14.57 10.45 3.02
C GLU A 197 -13.78 10.62 4.34
N ASP A 198 -12.60 10.03 4.41
CA ASP A 198 -11.72 10.00 5.59
C ASP A 198 -10.37 10.72 5.35
N HIS A 199 -10.08 11.16 4.13
CA HIS A 199 -8.91 12.01 3.87
C HIS A 199 -9.08 13.37 4.55
N VAL A 200 -7.97 13.90 5.07
CA VAL A 200 -7.91 15.27 5.61
C VAL A 200 -7.08 16.20 4.72
N ARG A 201 -6.42 15.64 3.70
CA ARG A 201 -5.62 16.37 2.71
C ARG A 201 -5.36 15.57 1.45
N VAL A 202 -4.86 16.26 0.42
CA VAL A 202 -4.30 15.66 -0.79
C VAL A 202 -2.91 16.24 -1.02
N TYR A 203 -1.88 15.42 -0.86
CA TYR A 203 -0.49 15.86 -0.96
C TYR A 203 -0.08 16.16 -2.40
N SER A 204 0.75 17.19 -2.58
CA SER A 204 1.70 17.20 -3.70
C SER A 204 2.99 16.50 -3.31
N VAL A 205 3.75 16.03 -4.30
CA VAL A 205 5.02 15.35 -4.05
C VAL A 205 6.02 16.32 -3.42
N GLU A 206 6.09 17.53 -3.95
CA GLU A 206 7.04 18.57 -3.55
C GLU A 206 6.82 18.95 -2.08
N ASN A 207 5.58 19.23 -1.67
CA ASN A 207 5.31 19.63 -0.30
C ASN A 207 5.42 18.46 0.70
N LEU A 208 5.16 17.21 0.28
CA LEU A 208 5.40 16.05 1.16
C LEU A 208 6.90 15.79 1.34
N VAL A 209 7.71 15.93 0.28
CA VAL A 209 9.17 15.89 0.36
C VAL A 209 9.69 16.93 1.36
N GLU A 210 9.26 18.18 1.25
CA GLU A 210 9.67 19.25 2.18
C GLU A 210 9.36 18.92 3.66
N ARG A 211 8.19 18.33 3.94
CA ARG A 211 7.82 17.91 5.31
C ARG A 211 8.70 16.78 5.83
N LEU A 212 9.01 15.80 4.97
CA LEU A 212 9.88 14.67 5.31
C LEU A 212 11.32 15.12 5.56
N GLU A 213 11.84 16.03 4.74
CA GLU A 213 13.19 16.59 4.90
C GLU A 213 13.31 17.45 6.16
N LYS A 214 12.27 18.24 6.49
CA LYS A 214 12.20 18.96 7.78
C LYS A 214 12.22 18.04 9.00
N THR A 215 11.77 16.80 8.85
CA THR A 215 11.83 15.78 9.91
C THR A 215 13.25 15.19 10.06
N GLY A 216 14.10 15.32 9.03
CA GLY A 216 15.46 14.81 9.00
C GLY A 216 15.70 13.67 8.01
N PHE A 217 14.72 13.30 7.19
CA PHE A 217 14.92 12.31 6.13
C PHE A 217 15.69 12.91 4.95
N VAL A 218 16.53 12.09 4.31
CA VAL A 218 17.01 12.35 2.96
C VAL A 218 16.04 11.69 1.98
N THR A 219 15.52 12.44 1.02
CA THR A 219 14.44 11.95 0.14
C THR A 219 14.88 11.76 -1.31
N GLN A 220 14.28 10.78 -1.97
CA GLN A 220 14.37 10.54 -3.40
C GLN A 220 13.00 10.21 -3.96
N VAL A 221 12.54 10.95 -4.97
CA VAL A 221 11.31 10.61 -5.70
C VAL A 221 11.64 9.68 -6.85
N LYS A 222 11.05 8.48 -6.86
CA LYS A 222 11.07 7.57 -8.01
C LYS A 222 9.74 7.65 -8.75
N THR A 223 9.80 7.99 -10.04
CA THR A 223 8.66 7.93 -10.97
C THR A 223 8.80 6.70 -11.85
N PHE A 224 7.75 5.88 -11.88
CA PHE A 224 7.75 4.63 -12.62
C PHE A 224 6.91 4.71 -13.88
N THR A 225 7.42 4.07 -14.93
CA THR A 225 6.73 3.96 -16.21
C THR A 225 5.79 2.77 -16.26
N LYS A 226 4.81 2.82 -17.16
CA LYS A 226 3.87 1.73 -17.42
C LYS A 226 4.59 0.44 -17.83
N ASP A 227 4.09 -0.68 -17.33
CA ASP A 227 4.42 -2.02 -17.83
C ASP A 227 3.12 -2.78 -18.03
N SER A 228 2.78 -3.05 -19.29
CA SER A 228 1.54 -3.75 -19.61
C SER A 228 1.58 -5.21 -19.14
N TYR A 229 2.74 -5.88 -19.18
CA TYR A 229 2.87 -7.30 -18.85
C TYR A 229 2.56 -7.58 -17.38
N HIS A 230 3.10 -6.76 -16.48
CA HIS A 230 2.82 -6.83 -15.05
C HIS A 230 1.58 -5.99 -14.64
N GLY A 231 1.00 -5.25 -15.58
CA GLY A 231 -0.13 -4.35 -15.33
C GLY A 231 0.22 -3.22 -14.36
N PHE A 232 1.42 -2.65 -14.46
CA PHE A 232 1.80 -1.45 -13.70
C PHE A 232 1.22 -0.19 -14.35
N ALA A 233 0.90 0.80 -13.52
CA ALA A 233 0.40 2.10 -13.99
C ALA A 233 1.54 3.00 -14.48
N GLU A 234 1.18 3.97 -15.33
CA GLU A 234 2.05 5.08 -15.74
C GLU A 234 2.12 6.14 -14.63
N ASN A 235 3.23 6.87 -14.54
CA ASN A 235 3.42 8.00 -13.62
C ASN A 235 3.16 7.67 -12.15
N GLU A 236 3.36 6.41 -11.75
CA GLU A 236 3.30 6.03 -10.35
C GLU A 236 4.55 6.58 -9.65
N ARG A 237 4.36 7.42 -8.64
CA ARG A 237 5.44 8.04 -7.88
C ARG A 237 5.55 7.41 -6.50
N VAL A 238 6.77 7.17 -6.05
CA VAL A 238 7.09 6.67 -4.69
C VAL A 238 8.19 7.56 -4.13
N ILE A 239 7.98 8.09 -2.94
CA ILE A 239 9.01 8.83 -2.21
C ILE A 239 9.78 7.81 -1.37
N ILE A 240 11.09 7.72 -1.58
CA ILE A 240 11.99 6.90 -0.79
C ILE A 240 12.72 7.82 0.16
N CYS A 241 12.64 7.53 1.45
CA CYS A 241 13.31 8.25 2.50
C CYS A 241 14.43 7.38 3.09
N LYS A 242 15.54 8.02 3.42
CA LYS A 242 16.68 7.45 4.16
C LYS A 242 16.89 8.23 5.45
N LYS A 243 17.30 7.52 6.49
CA LYS A 243 17.84 8.11 7.72
C LYS A 243 19.36 7.92 7.68
N GLU A 244 20.10 9.01 7.53
CA GLU A 244 21.56 8.98 7.49
C GLU A 244 22.16 9.22 8.88
N ALA A 245 23.37 8.71 9.12
CA ALA A 245 24.14 9.07 10.30
C ALA A 245 24.63 10.51 10.15
N PHE A 246 24.44 11.34 11.17
CA PHE A 246 25.06 12.66 11.27
C PHE A 246 26.51 12.58 11.72
#